data_AF-A0AA89BZ42-F1
#
_entry.id   AF-A0AA89BZ42-F1
#
_cell.length_a   1.000
_cell.length_b   1.000
_cell.length_c   1.000
_cell.angle_alpha   90.00
_cell.angle_beta   90.00
_cell.angle_gamma   90.00
#
_symmetry.space_group_name_H-M   'P 1'
#
loop_
_entity.id
_entity.type
_entity.pdbx_description
1 polymer ?
#
loop_
_entity_poly.entity_id
_entity_poly.type
_entity_poly.pdbx_seq_one_letter_code
_entity_poly.pdbx_strand_id
1 'polypeptide(L)'
;MALETGELTPLVKEELKYTIQTRRLAEGKEELQVQFEDPINSELRPDEVEKVERRREQNRLAAQRFRQRQKSRGGELQKKSQKLLSENLRLRREIQTLQTERDRLHHALNEHMVVCPYRNGGQQFIIK
;
A
#
# COMPACT_ATOMS: atom_id res chain seq x y z
N MET A 1 13.00 -7.67 -33.94
CA MET A 1 11.94 -8.01 -34.91
C MET A 1 11.53 -9.48 -34.95
N ALA A 2 12.38 -10.50 -35.18
CA ALA A 2 11.94 -11.92 -35.05
C ALA A 2 11.98 -12.48 -33.60
N LEU A 3 12.87 -11.96 -32.76
CA LEU A 3 12.99 -12.32 -31.34
C LEU A 3 11.88 -11.71 -30.46
N GLU A 4 11.21 -10.66 -30.94
CA GLU A 4 10.14 -9.95 -30.21
C GLU A 4 8.75 -10.50 -30.52
N THR A 5 8.54 -11.10 -31.70
CA THR A 5 7.24 -11.67 -32.11
C THR A 5 7.01 -13.09 -31.59
N GLY A 6 8.02 -13.73 -31.00
CA GLY A 6 7.90 -15.11 -30.50
C GLY A 6 7.81 -16.18 -31.59
N GLU A 7 7.91 -15.80 -32.86
CA GLU A 7 7.85 -16.73 -34.01
C GLU A 7 9.08 -17.63 -34.14
N LEU A 8 10.18 -17.28 -33.47
CA LEU A 8 11.39 -18.11 -33.39
C LEU A 8 11.26 -19.26 -32.36
N THR A 9 10.31 -19.16 -31.42
CA THR A 9 10.14 -20.11 -30.31
C THR A 9 9.80 -21.54 -30.75
N PRO A 10 8.99 -21.78 -31.81
CA PRO A 10 8.77 -23.11 -32.35
C PRO A 10 10.06 -23.76 -32.88
N LEU A 11 10.88 -23.02 -33.62
CA LEU A 11 12.14 -23.51 -34.18
C LEU A 11 13.16 -23.84 -33.07
N VAL A 12 13.28 -22.98 -32.06
CA VAL A 12 14.16 -23.24 -30.90
C VAL A 12 13.74 -24.48 -30.12
N LYS A 13 12.43 -24.72 -29.99
CA LYS A 13 11.90 -25.95 -29.34
C LYS A 13 12.19 -27.20 -30.18
N GLU A 14 12.11 -27.10 -31.49
CA GLU A 14 12.42 -28.19 -32.41
C GLU A 14 13.91 -28.54 -32.41
N GLU A 15 14.79 -27.54 -32.45
CA GLU A 15 16.25 -27.72 -32.31
C GLU A 15 16.62 -28.36 -30.97
N LEU A 16 16.01 -27.90 -29.87
CA LEU A 16 16.24 -28.46 -28.54
C LEU A 16 15.76 -29.91 -28.47
N LYS A 17 14.59 -30.22 -29.04
CA LYS A 17 14.06 -31.60 -29.13
C LYS A 17 15.04 -32.50 -29.88
N TYR A 18 15.52 -32.06 -31.05
CA TYR A 18 16.46 -32.81 -31.86
C TYR A 18 17.78 -33.05 -31.12
N THR A 19 18.32 -32.00 -30.49
CA THR A 19 19.57 -32.09 -29.70
C THR A 19 19.47 -33.11 -28.57
N ILE A 20 18.36 -33.11 -27.83
CA ILE A 20 18.11 -34.07 -26.75
C ILE A 20 18.02 -35.49 -27.32
N GLN A 21 17.31 -35.65 -28.43
CA GLN A 21 17.07 -36.93 -29.08
C GLN A 21 18.36 -37.55 -29.63
N THR A 22 19.18 -36.78 -30.34
CA THR A 22 20.48 -37.23 -30.86
C THR A 22 21.42 -37.67 -29.74
N ARG A 23 21.48 -36.91 -28.64
CA ARG A 23 22.31 -37.26 -27.48
C ARG A 23 21.86 -38.59 -26.85
N ARG A 24 20.56 -38.83 -26.71
CA ARG A 24 20.02 -40.09 -26.17
C ARG A 24 20.39 -41.29 -27.04
N LEU A 25 20.23 -41.17 -28.36
CA LEU A 25 20.56 -42.24 -29.29
C LEU A 25 22.07 -42.55 -29.29
N ALA A 26 22.92 -41.53 -29.20
CA ALA A 26 24.38 -41.71 -29.08
C ALA A 26 24.79 -42.44 -27.78
N GLU A 27 24.01 -42.27 -26.71
CA GLU A 27 24.16 -43.01 -25.45
C GLU A 27 23.51 -44.41 -25.50
N GLY A 28 22.99 -44.84 -26.65
CA GLY A 28 22.32 -46.13 -26.83
C GLY A 28 20.91 -46.23 -26.23
N LYS A 29 20.31 -45.10 -25.86
CA LYS A 29 18.95 -45.04 -25.31
C LYS A 29 17.93 -44.91 -26.44
N GLU A 30 16.76 -45.52 -26.25
CA GLU A 30 15.64 -45.40 -27.18
C GLU A 30 15.09 -43.97 -27.29
N GLU A 31 14.35 -43.76 -28.37
CA GLU A 31 13.70 -42.49 -28.68
C GLU A 31 12.68 -42.09 -27.61
N LEU A 32 12.76 -40.82 -27.18
CA LEU A 32 11.86 -40.31 -26.15
C LEU A 32 10.48 -40.06 -26.76
N GLN A 33 9.57 -41.02 -26.57
CA GLN A 33 8.16 -40.89 -26.89
C GLN A 33 7.44 -40.22 -25.72
N VAL A 34 7.12 -38.93 -25.86
CA VAL A 34 6.31 -38.19 -24.87
C VAL A 34 4.85 -38.41 -25.21
N GLN A 35 4.18 -39.27 -24.45
CA GLN A 35 2.73 -39.41 -24.51
C GLN A 35 2.11 -38.30 -23.66
N PHE A 36 1.35 -37.42 -24.29
CA PHE A 36 0.52 -36.45 -23.59
C PHE A 36 -0.82 -37.12 -23.31
N GLU A 37 -0.88 -37.89 -22.22
CA GLU A 37 -2.16 -38.37 -21.72
C GLU A 37 -2.94 -37.21 -21.12
N ASP A 38 -4.23 -37.12 -21.48
CA ASP A 38 -5.14 -36.22 -20.80
C ASP A 38 -5.21 -36.60 -19.32
N PRO A 39 -5.22 -35.61 -18.39
CA PRO A 39 -5.26 -35.91 -16.97
C PRO A 39 -6.49 -36.76 -16.65
N ILE A 40 -6.26 -37.98 -16.16
CA ILE A 40 -7.32 -38.89 -15.74
C ILE A 40 -8.08 -38.21 -14.61
N ASN A 41 -9.37 -37.94 -14.83
CA ASN A 41 -10.26 -37.44 -13.79
C ASN A 41 -10.51 -38.58 -12.80
N SER A 42 -9.60 -38.77 -11.85
CA SER A 42 -9.80 -39.68 -10.73
C SER A 42 -10.92 -39.12 -9.87
N GLU A 43 -12.07 -39.80 -9.84
CA GLU A 43 -13.14 -39.47 -8.91
C GLU A 43 -12.57 -39.46 -7.48
N LEU A 44 -12.64 -38.30 -6.84
CA LEU A 44 -12.15 -38.13 -5.47
C LEU A 44 -12.91 -39.09 -4.55
N ARG A 45 -12.18 -39.77 -3.67
CA ARG A 45 -12.82 -40.59 -2.65
C ARG A 45 -13.72 -39.71 -1.77
N PRO A 46 -14.82 -40.26 -1.21
CA PRO A 46 -15.79 -39.46 -0.44
C PRO A 46 -15.16 -38.63 0.69
N ASP A 47 -14.13 -39.17 1.35
CA ASP A 47 -13.35 -38.49 2.40
C ASP A 47 -12.51 -37.32 1.88
N GLU A 48 -11.99 -37.42 0.66
CA GLU A 48 -11.27 -36.32 0.01
C GLU A 48 -12.22 -35.20 -0.42
N VAL A 49 -13.41 -35.55 -0.91
CA VAL A 49 -14.46 -34.56 -1.26
C VAL A 49 -14.85 -33.74 -0.04
N GLU A 50 -15.12 -34.37 1.11
CA GLU A 50 -15.49 -33.67 2.35
C GLU A 50 -14.37 -32.72 2.82
N LYS A 51 -13.12 -33.16 2.74
CA LYS A 51 -11.95 -32.34 3.11
C LYS A 51 -11.78 -31.13 2.20
N VAL A 52 -12.04 -31.29 0.90
CA VAL A 52 -12.02 -30.20 -0.09
C VAL A 52 -13.12 -29.19 0.20
N GLU A 53 -14.35 -29.65 0.43
CA GLU A 53 -15.48 -28.78 0.74
C GLU A 53 -15.27 -28.01 2.04
N ARG A 54 -14.75 -28.67 3.10
CA ARG A 54 -14.37 -27.99 4.34
C ARG A 54 -13.31 -26.91 4.12
N ARG A 55 -12.29 -27.19 3.30
CA ARG A 55 -11.26 -26.19 2.94
C ARG A 55 -11.85 -25.02 2.16
N ARG A 56 -12.73 -25.29 1.20
CA ARG A 56 -13.41 -24.25 0.39
C ARG A 56 -14.23 -23.34 1.28
N GLU A 57 -15.01 -23.90 2.21
CA GLU A 57 -15.83 -23.11 3.12
C GLU A 57 -14.98 -22.27 4.07
N GLN A 58 -13.91 -22.83 4.63
CA GLN A 58 -12.95 -22.06 5.44
C GLN A 58 -12.31 -20.92 4.64
N ASN A 59 -11.91 -21.16 3.38
CA ASN A 59 -11.34 -20.13 2.53
C ASN A 59 -12.37 -19.05 2.17
N ARG A 60 -13.62 -19.43 1.91
CA ARG A 60 -14.74 -18.53 1.66
C ARG A 60 -14.93 -17.55 2.83
N LEU A 61 -14.98 -18.07 4.05
CA LEU A 61 -15.11 -17.27 5.27
C LEU A 61 -13.87 -16.38 5.51
N ALA A 62 -12.66 -16.91 5.28
CA ALA A 62 -11.43 -16.15 5.40
C ALA A 62 -11.38 -14.97 4.41
N ALA A 63 -11.77 -15.21 3.15
CA ALA A 63 -11.83 -14.18 2.12
C ALA A 63 -12.89 -13.10 2.43
N GLN A 64 -14.06 -13.49 2.96
CA GLN A 64 -15.08 -12.54 3.42
C GLN A 64 -14.55 -11.66 4.56
N ARG A 65 -13.93 -12.27 5.57
CA ARG A 65 -13.31 -11.55 6.70
C ARG A 65 -12.19 -10.63 6.22
N PHE A 66 -11.35 -11.06 5.29
CA PHE A 66 -10.29 -10.25 4.71
C PHE A 66 -10.85 -9.01 4.02
N ARG A 67 -11.83 -9.19 3.11
CA ARG A 67 -12.50 -8.08 2.42
C ARG A 67 -13.16 -7.11 3.39
N GLN A 68 -13.83 -7.62 4.43
CA GLN A 68 -14.44 -6.79 5.46
C GLN A 68 -13.40 -5.97 6.23
N ARG A 69 -12.30 -6.60 6.67
CA ARG A 69 -11.19 -5.90 7.36
C ARG A 69 -10.56 -4.84 6.48
N GLN A 70 -10.36 -5.11 5.19
CA GLN A 70 -9.81 -4.15 4.24
C GLN A 70 -10.73 -2.93 4.10
N LYS A 71 -12.04 -3.15 3.94
CA LYS A 71 -13.04 -2.07 3.87
C LYS A 71 -13.10 -1.26 5.17
N SER A 72 -13.12 -1.91 6.32
CA SER A 72 -13.15 -1.24 7.63
C SER A 72 -11.89 -0.41 7.86
N ARG A 73 -10.70 -0.95 7.55
CA ARG A 73 -9.42 -0.22 7.68
C ARG A 73 -9.39 1.03 6.81
N GLY A 74 -9.88 0.94 5.57
CA GLY A 74 -10.01 2.10 4.69
C GLY A 74 -10.90 3.19 5.30
N GLY A 75 -12.07 2.78 5.83
CA GLY A 75 -12.99 3.70 6.50
C GLY A 75 -12.43 4.33 7.78
N GLU A 76 -11.68 3.57 8.59
CA GLU A 76 -11.01 4.09 9.79
C GLU A 76 -9.93 5.12 9.45
N LEU A 77 -9.09 4.85 8.43
CA LEU A 77 -8.08 5.78 7.97
C LEU A 77 -8.70 7.07 7.43
N GLN A 78 -9.79 6.96 6.66
CA GLN A 78 -10.52 8.13 6.16
C GLN A 78 -11.09 8.96 7.31
N LYS A 79 -11.75 8.34 8.29
CA LYS A 79 -12.26 9.03 9.48
C LYS A 79 -11.14 9.71 10.26
N LYS A 80 -10.00 9.05 10.45
CA LYS A 80 -8.84 9.62 11.14
C LYS A 80 -8.29 10.83 10.38
N SER A 81 -8.16 10.73 9.05
CA SER A 81 -7.73 11.82 8.19
C SER A 81 -8.66 13.04 8.31
N GLN A 82 -9.97 12.82 8.21
CA GLN A 82 -10.97 13.88 8.35
C GLN A 82 -10.92 14.57 9.72
N LYS A 83 -10.77 13.80 10.80
CA LYS A 83 -10.60 14.35 12.16
C LYS A 83 -9.36 15.23 12.26
N LEU A 84 -8.21 14.74 11.80
CA LEU A 84 -6.95 15.49 11.81
C LEU A 84 -7.04 16.76 10.97
N LEU A 85 -7.68 16.71 9.80
CA LEU A 85 -7.91 17.91 8.96
C LEU A 85 -8.78 18.94 9.67
N SER A 86 -9.89 18.49 10.28
CA SER A 86 -10.79 19.37 11.04
C SER A 86 -10.07 20.04 12.22
N GLU A 87 -9.29 19.26 12.97
CA GLU A 87 -8.53 19.77 14.11
C GLU A 87 -7.41 20.72 13.68
N ASN A 88 -6.70 20.40 12.58
CA ASN A 88 -5.68 21.29 12.03
C ASN A 88 -6.28 22.62 11.57
N LEU A 89 -7.44 22.61 10.92
CA LEU A 89 -8.16 23.83 10.54
C LEU A 89 -8.58 24.64 11.78
N ARG A 90 -9.08 23.98 12.82
CA ARG A 90 -9.45 24.63 14.10
C ARG A 90 -8.24 25.34 14.71
N LEU A 91 -7.12 24.62 14.86
CA LEU A 91 -5.89 25.15 15.45
C LEU A 91 -5.31 26.31 14.62
N ARG A 92 -5.36 26.23 13.28
CA ARG A 92 -4.91 27.33 12.41
C ARG A 92 -5.74 28.61 12.61
N ARG A 93 -7.06 28.47 12.76
CA ARG A 93 -7.93 29.63 13.07
C ARG A 93 -7.61 30.20 14.43
N GLU A 94 -7.41 29.35 15.43
CA GLU A 94 -7.04 29.77 16.79
C GLU A 94 -5.72 30.55 16.80
N ILE A 95 -4.70 30.08 16.07
CA ILE A 95 -3.44 30.80 15.87
C ILE A 95 -3.67 32.17 15.24
N GLN A 96 -4.49 32.27 14.18
CA GLN A 96 -4.78 33.55 13.53
C GLN A 96 -5.48 34.53 14.46
N THR A 97 -6.45 34.05 15.25
CA THR A 97 -7.15 34.88 16.25
C THR A 97 -6.16 35.41 17.29
N LEU A 98 -5.33 34.53 17.86
CA LEU A 98 -4.34 34.90 18.88
C LEU A 98 -3.29 35.87 18.32
N GLN A 99 -2.85 35.70 17.07
CA GLN A 99 -1.96 36.64 16.41
C GLN A 99 -2.59 38.01 16.25
N THR A 100 -3.85 38.06 15.83
CA THR A 100 -4.61 39.32 15.69
C THR A 100 -4.77 40.02 17.04
N GLU A 101 -5.10 39.29 18.10
CA GLU A 101 -5.23 39.83 19.46
C GLU A 101 -3.89 40.36 19.99
N ARG A 102 -2.82 39.57 19.82
CA ARG A 102 -1.46 39.98 20.16
C ARG A 102 -1.08 41.28 19.45
N ASP A 103 -1.36 41.39 18.15
CA ASP A 103 -0.98 42.57 17.35
C ASP A 103 -1.78 43.80 17.77
N ARG A 104 -3.07 43.63 18.09
CA ARG A 104 -3.90 44.71 18.68
C ARG A 104 -3.36 45.19 20.02
N LEU A 105 -2.99 44.27 20.91
CA LEU A 105 -2.43 44.61 22.21
C LEU A 105 -1.07 45.30 22.09
N HIS A 106 -0.19 44.82 21.21
CA HIS A 106 1.08 45.50 20.94
C HIS A 106 0.87 46.89 20.35
N HIS A 107 -0.10 47.06 19.46
CA HIS A 107 -0.42 48.36 18.89
C HIS A 107 -0.89 49.34 19.98
N ALA A 108 -1.87 48.94 20.79
CA ALA A 108 -2.36 49.76 21.90
C ALA A 108 -1.26 50.10 22.92
N LEU A 109 -0.38 49.14 23.21
CA LEU A 109 0.79 49.39 24.05
C LEU A 109 1.72 50.42 23.40
N ASN A 110 2.08 50.25 22.13
CA ASN A 110 2.96 51.17 21.42
C ASN A 110 2.39 52.59 21.36
N GLU A 111 1.08 52.75 21.13
CA GLU A 111 0.41 54.05 21.19
C GLU A 111 0.55 54.69 22.59
N HIS A 112 0.32 53.92 23.65
CA HIS A 112 0.51 54.39 25.02
C HIS A 112 1.97 54.79 25.31
N MET A 113 2.95 54.03 24.81
CA MET A 113 4.37 54.28 25.07
C MET A 113 4.87 55.64 24.56
N VAL A 114 4.20 56.24 23.57
CA VAL A 114 4.54 57.58 23.06
C VAL A 114 4.11 58.69 24.03
N VAL A 115 3.01 58.49 24.75
CA VAL A 115 2.46 59.46 25.70
C VAL A 115 2.79 59.15 27.16
N CYS A 116 3.40 57.98 27.43
CA CYS A 116 3.67 57.49 28.77
C CYS A 116 4.69 58.37 29.52
N PRO A 117 4.29 59.05 30.63
CA PRO A 117 5.20 59.90 31.40
C PRO A 117 6.38 59.13 32.03
N TYR A 118 6.18 57.84 32.29
CA TYR A 118 7.17 56.97 32.94
C TYR A 118 8.32 56.55 32.00
N ARG A 119 8.15 56.68 30.68
CA ARG A 119 9.22 56.45 29.70
C ARG A 119 10.00 57.73 29.37
N ASN A 120 9.33 58.88 29.42
CA ASN A 120 9.93 60.19 29.15
C ASN A 120 10.63 60.79 30.39
N GLY A 121 10.35 60.30 31.59
CA GLY A 121 11.13 60.54 32.81
C GLY A 121 11.70 59.23 33.33
N GLY A 122 12.97 58.96 33.04
CA GLY A 122 13.59 57.65 33.17
C GLY A 122 13.48 56.99 34.56
N GLN A 123 13.03 55.75 34.59
CA GLN A 123 13.43 54.77 35.59
C GLN A 123 13.83 53.48 34.87
N GLN A 124 15.15 53.23 34.84
CA GLN A 124 15.71 51.93 34.51
C GLN A 124 15.27 50.94 35.60
N PHE A 125 14.33 50.05 35.29
CA PHE A 125 14.15 48.85 36.09
C PHE A 125 15.29 47.88 35.79
N ILE A 126 16.31 47.90 36.66
CA ILE A 126 17.27 46.81 36.80
C ILE A 126 16.48 45.62 37.36
N ILE A 127 16.25 44.62 36.52
CA ILE A 127 15.71 43.33 36.95
C ILE A 127 16.86 42.57 37.62
N LYS A 128 16.76 42.35 38.93
CA LYS A 128 17.56 41.35 39.67
C LYS A 128 16.94 39.97 39.53
#